data_AF-A0A3C0E058-F1
#
_entry.id   AF-A0A3C0E058-F1
#
_cell.length_a   1.000
_cell.length_b   1.000
_cell.length_c   1.000
_cell.angle_alpha   90.00
_cell.angle_beta   90.00
_cell.angle_gamma   90.00
#
_symmetry.space_group_name_H-M   'P 1'
#
loop_
_entity.id
_entity.type
_entity.pdbx_description
1 polymer ?
#
loop_
_entity_poly.entity_id
_entity_poly.type
_entity_poly.pdbx_seq_one_letter_code
_entity_poly.pdbx_strand_id
1 'polypeptide(L)'
;MPSVRKPWVLKTGDIMHDNAVHFNAQFEAGKARSGRVLMTMHRPSNVDDPLVLWSWVEAIGAWLKTREMRAVWPIHPRTLKGLQTSSQPWQARLAACCVDAVEPMGYVDLLEAVHRAPLVMTDSGGVQKEAYSLGRRCVVLRNSTEWTEQVAEGQSVLCPVPEALERLSDGLLEQGPFTPGLLYGDGQAAHELMDKLNLMLEGLDG
;
A
#
# COMPACT_ATOMS: atom_id res chain seq x y z
N MET A 1 -33.42 -1.97 20.82
CA MET A 1 -32.36 -2.96 20.56
C MET A 1 -31.99 -2.98 19.09
N PRO A 2 -30.70 -3.14 18.75
CA PRO A 2 -30.28 -3.35 17.37
C PRO A 2 -30.93 -4.61 16.86
N SER A 3 -31.23 -4.63 15.57
CA SER A 3 -31.77 -5.82 14.90
C SER A 3 -31.11 -5.95 13.54
N VAL A 4 -31.27 -7.11 12.93
CA VAL A 4 -30.83 -7.33 11.55
C VAL A 4 -31.40 -6.27 10.59
N ARG A 5 -32.58 -5.71 10.88
CA ARG A 5 -33.23 -4.65 10.08
C ARG A 5 -32.88 -3.22 10.51
N LYS A 6 -32.25 -3.04 11.68
CA LYS A 6 -31.81 -1.76 12.24
C LYS A 6 -30.49 -2.00 13.00
N PRO A 7 -29.38 -2.24 12.28
CA PRO A 7 -28.10 -2.46 12.93
C PRO A 7 -27.61 -1.16 13.56
N TRP A 8 -26.75 -1.29 14.57
CA TRP A 8 -25.96 -0.15 15.02
C TRP A 8 -24.86 0.13 14.00
N VAL A 9 -24.64 1.42 13.74
CA VAL A 9 -23.55 1.91 12.90
C VAL A 9 -22.78 2.92 13.74
N LEU A 10 -21.57 2.57 14.12
CA LEU A 10 -20.71 3.36 14.99
C LEU A 10 -19.45 3.76 14.22
N LYS A 11 -19.12 5.05 14.25
CA LYS A 11 -17.83 5.52 13.77
C LYS A 11 -16.82 5.41 14.90
N THR A 12 -15.87 4.49 14.78
CA THR A 12 -14.84 4.23 15.80
C THR A 12 -13.43 4.52 15.31
N GLY A 13 -13.21 4.76 14.02
CA GLY A 13 -11.87 4.88 13.43
C GLY A 13 -11.51 3.63 12.64
N ASP A 14 -10.22 3.37 12.42
CA ASP A 14 -9.74 2.25 11.60
C ASP A 14 -8.61 1.46 12.27
N ILE A 15 -8.83 0.16 12.46
CA ILE A 15 -7.86 -0.73 13.13
C ILE A 15 -6.57 -0.92 12.32
N MET A 16 -6.61 -0.85 10.99
CA MET A 16 -5.37 -0.92 10.19
C MET A 16 -4.54 0.34 10.38
N HIS A 17 -5.20 1.49 10.51
CA HIS A 17 -4.53 2.74 10.83
C HIS A 17 -3.90 2.69 12.23
N ASP A 18 -4.64 2.23 13.24
CA ASP A 18 -4.11 2.04 14.61
C ASP A 18 -2.83 1.20 14.60
N ASN A 19 -2.85 0.04 13.93
CA ASN A 19 -1.69 -0.84 13.84
C ASN A 19 -0.50 -0.15 13.16
N ALA A 20 -0.74 0.51 12.02
CA ALA A 20 0.31 1.22 11.31
C ALA A 20 0.93 2.32 12.18
N VAL A 21 0.12 3.12 12.87
CA VAL A 21 0.59 4.17 13.80
C VAL A 21 1.38 3.58 14.97
N HIS A 22 0.88 2.49 15.57
CA HIS A 22 1.52 1.80 16.67
C HIS A 22 2.92 1.30 16.33
N PHE A 23 3.08 0.63 15.17
CA PHE A 23 4.38 0.13 14.74
C PHE A 23 5.29 1.25 14.19
N ASN A 24 4.72 2.30 13.60
CA ASN A 24 5.50 3.45 13.13
C ASN A 24 6.34 4.08 14.23
N ALA A 25 5.81 4.16 15.45
CA ALA A 25 6.52 4.70 16.62
C ALA A 25 7.75 3.86 17.03
N GLN A 26 7.85 2.61 16.56
CA GLN A 26 8.94 1.68 16.84
C GLN A 26 10.03 1.71 15.75
N PHE A 27 9.75 2.31 14.60
CA PHE A 27 10.71 2.39 13.50
C PHE A 27 11.66 3.58 13.67
N GLU A 28 12.95 3.33 13.46
CA GLU A 28 14.00 4.35 13.53
C GLU A 28 13.73 5.51 12.55
N ALA A 29 13.46 6.70 13.10
CA ALA A 29 13.26 7.91 12.33
C ALA A 29 14.53 8.30 11.54
N GLY A 30 14.34 8.75 10.30
CA GLY A 30 15.42 9.40 9.53
C GLY A 30 16.28 8.50 8.63
N LYS A 31 15.92 7.22 8.43
CA LYS A 31 16.55 6.39 7.39
C LYS A 31 15.52 5.84 6.40
N ALA A 32 14.91 6.73 5.61
CA ALA A 32 14.48 6.29 4.29
C ALA A 32 15.73 5.71 3.61
N ARG A 33 15.68 4.47 3.13
CA ARG A 33 16.77 3.95 2.30
C ARG A 33 16.68 4.74 1.01
N SER A 34 17.51 5.77 0.87
CA SER A 34 17.55 6.60 -0.33
C SER A 34 17.61 5.68 -1.55
N GLY A 35 16.61 5.80 -2.41
CA GLY A 35 16.53 5.06 -3.67
C GLY A 35 15.85 3.68 -3.63
N ARG A 36 15.12 3.26 -2.58
CA ARG A 36 14.32 2.01 -2.62
C ARG A 36 12.82 2.22 -2.48
N VAL A 37 12.06 2.08 -3.58
CA VAL A 37 10.59 2.03 -3.54
C VAL A 37 10.09 0.67 -3.08
N LEU A 38 8.92 0.64 -2.45
CA LEU A 38 8.19 -0.61 -2.22
C LEU A 38 7.24 -0.85 -3.40
N MET A 39 7.31 -2.05 -3.98
CA MET A 39 6.40 -2.50 -5.02
C MET A 39 5.62 -3.72 -4.55
N THR A 40 4.31 -3.75 -4.74
CA THR A 40 3.51 -4.97 -4.56
C THR A 40 2.45 -5.08 -5.66
N MET A 41 2.45 -6.17 -6.42
CA MET A 41 1.31 -6.53 -7.29
C MET A 41 0.88 -7.96 -7.02
N HIS A 42 -0.42 -8.18 -6.88
CA HIS A 42 -1.03 -9.50 -6.70
C HIS A 42 -2.48 -9.60 -7.20
N ARG A 43 -3.05 -8.53 -7.76
CA ARG A 43 -4.40 -8.54 -8.31
C ARG A 43 -4.42 -9.33 -9.62
N PRO A 44 -5.47 -10.16 -9.86
CA PRO A 44 -5.61 -10.93 -11.09
C PRO A 44 -5.42 -10.08 -12.36
N SER A 45 -5.98 -8.87 -12.37
CA SER A 45 -5.90 -7.92 -13.48
C SER A 45 -4.47 -7.51 -13.85
N ASN A 46 -3.51 -7.62 -12.94
CA ASN A 46 -2.11 -7.23 -13.16
C ASN A 46 -1.17 -8.43 -13.32
N VAL A 47 -1.49 -9.59 -12.71
CA VAL A 47 -0.51 -10.69 -12.58
C VAL A 47 -0.89 -11.99 -13.29
N ASP A 48 -2.14 -12.16 -13.72
CA ASP A 48 -2.58 -13.41 -14.37
C ASP A 48 -2.20 -13.45 -15.85
N ASP A 49 -2.19 -12.31 -16.53
CA ASP A 49 -1.72 -12.17 -17.92
C ASP A 49 -0.24 -11.78 -17.91
N PRO A 50 0.67 -12.64 -18.43
CA PRO A 50 2.09 -12.33 -18.51
C PRO A 50 2.40 -11.05 -19.28
N LEU A 51 1.65 -10.70 -20.33
CA LEU A 51 1.89 -9.47 -21.11
C LEU A 51 1.61 -8.24 -20.25
N VAL A 52 0.49 -8.24 -19.52
CA VAL A 52 0.14 -7.15 -18.60
C VAL A 52 1.15 -7.07 -17.46
N LEU A 53 1.49 -8.19 -16.84
CA LEU A 53 2.48 -8.26 -15.76
C LEU A 53 3.83 -7.66 -16.18
N TRP A 54 4.35 -8.08 -17.33
CA TRP A 54 5.64 -7.61 -17.80
C TRP A 54 5.59 -6.16 -18.27
N SER A 55 4.47 -5.68 -18.83
CA SER A 55 4.31 -4.26 -19.17
C SER A 55 4.45 -3.34 -17.94
N TRP A 56 3.89 -3.75 -16.79
CA TRP A 56 4.07 -3.03 -15.53
C TRP A 56 5.52 -3.06 -15.05
N VAL A 57 6.13 -4.25 -15.02
CA VAL A 57 7.52 -4.42 -14.58
C VAL A 57 8.49 -3.62 -15.43
N GLU A 58 8.29 -3.57 -16.74
CA GLU A 58 9.14 -2.81 -17.67
C GLU A 58 8.97 -1.31 -17.51
N ALA A 59 7.72 -0.82 -17.38
CA ALA A 59 7.46 0.59 -17.12
C ALA A 59 8.07 1.05 -15.78
N ILE A 60 7.88 0.25 -14.72
CA ILE A 60 8.47 0.50 -13.41
C ILE A 60 10.00 0.47 -13.51
N GLY A 61 10.57 -0.52 -14.18
CA GLY A 61 12.01 -0.63 -14.34
C GLY A 61 12.64 0.52 -15.13
N ALA A 62 11.97 1.00 -16.17
CA ALA A 62 12.41 2.17 -16.93
C ALA A 62 12.42 3.44 -16.07
N TRP A 63 11.36 3.64 -15.27
CA TRP A 63 11.26 4.75 -14.33
C TRP A 63 12.31 4.65 -13.21
N LEU A 64 12.57 3.46 -12.66
CA LEU A 64 13.59 3.27 -11.63
C LEU A 64 15.00 3.60 -12.13
N LYS A 65 15.36 3.15 -13.34
CA LYS A 65 16.69 3.38 -13.93
C LYS A 65 17.01 4.85 -14.09
N THR A 66 16.05 5.63 -14.55
CA THR A 66 16.19 7.07 -14.82
C THR A 66 16.33 7.89 -13.54
N ARG A 67 15.93 7.35 -12.38
CA ARG A 67 16.10 7.96 -11.05
C ARG A 67 17.19 7.31 -10.20
N GLU A 68 17.97 6.38 -10.76
CA GLU A 68 18.98 5.58 -10.03
C GLU A 68 18.40 4.85 -8.79
N MET A 69 17.15 4.42 -8.89
CA MET A 69 16.41 3.76 -7.80
C MET A 69 16.29 2.26 -8.05
N ARG A 70 15.86 1.54 -7.01
CA ARG A 70 15.46 0.12 -7.06
C ARG A 70 14.08 -0.06 -6.43
N ALA A 71 13.39 -1.12 -6.81
CA ALA A 71 12.20 -1.59 -6.10
C ALA A 71 12.55 -2.80 -5.25
N VAL A 72 12.00 -2.89 -4.04
CA VAL A 72 11.85 -4.17 -3.33
C VAL A 72 10.44 -4.69 -3.57
N TRP A 73 10.32 -5.94 -4.01
CA TRP A 73 9.02 -6.56 -4.30
C TRP A 73 8.88 -7.90 -3.59
N PRO A 74 8.13 -7.96 -2.47
CA PRO A 74 7.72 -9.20 -1.84
C PRO A 74 6.75 -9.94 -2.79
N ILE A 75 7.21 -11.05 -3.39
CA ILE A 75 6.44 -11.74 -4.42
C ILE A 75 5.35 -12.59 -3.79
N HIS A 76 4.09 -12.17 -3.97
CA HIS A 76 2.95 -12.97 -3.57
C HIS A 76 2.89 -14.30 -4.37
N PRO A 77 2.45 -15.44 -3.78
CA PRO A 77 2.39 -16.73 -4.47
C PRO A 77 1.62 -16.70 -5.81
N ARG A 78 0.57 -15.88 -5.91
CA ARG A 78 -0.17 -15.67 -7.17
C ARG A 78 0.72 -15.06 -8.26
N THR A 79 1.47 -14.03 -7.92
CA THR A 79 2.37 -13.32 -8.83
C THR A 79 3.51 -14.22 -9.28
N LEU A 80 4.04 -15.05 -8.37
CA LEU A 80 5.05 -16.04 -8.69
C LEU A 80 4.60 -16.97 -9.83
N LYS A 81 3.34 -17.41 -9.81
CA LYS A 81 2.77 -18.24 -10.88
C LYS A 81 2.79 -17.53 -12.25
N GLY A 82 2.44 -16.24 -12.28
CA GLY A 82 2.50 -15.41 -13.48
C GLY A 82 3.94 -15.26 -14.00
N LEU A 83 4.89 -14.98 -13.10
CA LEU A 83 6.32 -14.84 -13.43
C LEU A 83 6.93 -16.13 -13.98
N GLN A 84 6.54 -17.29 -13.44
CA GLN A 84 7.02 -18.61 -13.86
C GLN A 84 6.45 -19.12 -15.18
N THR A 85 5.47 -18.43 -15.78
CA THR A 85 4.89 -18.82 -17.06
C THR A 85 5.80 -18.47 -18.26
N SER A 86 6.85 -17.68 -18.04
CA SER A 86 7.87 -17.32 -19.04
C SER A 86 8.96 -18.40 -19.18
N SER A 87 9.47 -18.60 -20.40
CA SER A 87 10.61 -19.49 -20.67
C SER A 87 11.96 -18.93 -20.22
N GLN A 88 12.05 -17.62 -19.98
CA GLN A 88 13.26 -16.95 -19.49
C GLN A 88 13.32 -16.94 -17.95
N PRO A 89 14.53 -16.99 -17.34
CA PRO A 89 14.69 -16.84 -15.89
C PRO A 89 14.15 -15.48 -15.42
N TRP A 90 12.96 -15.47 -14.82
CA TRP A 90 12.26 -14.24 -14.46
C TRP A 90 13.05 -13.38 -13.46
N GLN A 91 13.85 -13.99 -12.58
CA GLN A 91 14.69 -13.28 -11.61
C GLN A 91 15.71 -12.37 -12.29
N ALA A 92 16.38 -12.87 -13.35
CA ALA A 92 17.35 -12.08 -14.10
C ALA A 92 16.69 -10.90 -14.83
N ARG A 93 15.47 -11.12 -15.36
CA ARG A 93 14.69 -10.07 -16.01
C ARG A 93 14.23 -9.00 -15.01
N LEU A 94 13.77 -9.39 -13.82
CA LEU A 94 13.46 -8.43 -12.73
C LEU A 94 14.69 -7.64 -12.31
N ALA A 95 15.84 -8.30 -12.12
CA ALA A 95 17.09 -7.63 -11.76
C ALA A 95 17.51 -6.60 -12.84
N ALA A 96 17.35 -6.94 -14.12
CA ALA A 96 17.59 -6.01 -15.24
C ALA A 96 16.62 -4.83 -15.27
N CYS A 97 15.47 -4.92 -14.59
CA CYS A 97 14.51 -3.84 -14.36
C CYS A 97 14.73 -3.12 -13.01
N CYS A 98 15.86 -3.30 -12.34
CA CYS A 98 16.11 -2.72 -11.02
C CYS A 98 15.11 -3.17 -9.92
N VAL A 99 14.50 -4.35 -10.09
CA VAL A 99 13.54 -4.92 -9.15
C VAL A 99 14.19 -6.06 -8.37
N ASP A 100 14.32 -5.87 -7.05
CA ASP A 100 14.76 -6.87 -6.08
C ASP A 100 13.54 -7.69 -5.63
N ALA A 101 13.35 -8.86 -6.23
CA ALA A 101 12.35 -9.83 -5.78
C ALA A 101 12.80 -10.48 -4.47
N VAL A 102 11.91 -10.50 -3.48
CA VAL A 102 12.16 -11.12 -2.16
C VAL A 102 11.00 -12.03 -1.77
N GLU A 103 11.25 -12.88 -0.79
CA GLU A 103 10.21 -13.71 -0.18
C GLU A 103 9.10 -12.83 0.42
N PRO A 104 7.85 -13.35 0.52
CA PRO A 104 6.78 -12.66 1.23
C PRO A 104 7.22 -12.19 2.62
N MET A 105 6.98 -10.90 2.89
CA MET A 105 7.34 -10.27 4.16
C MET A 105 6.28 -10.55 5.24
N GLY A 106 6.73 -10.62 6.50
CA GLY A 106 5.84 -10.50 7.64
C GLY A 106 5.20 -9.11 7.71
N TYR A 107 4.10 -8.98 8.45
CA TYR A 107 3.35 -7.72 8.51
C TYR A 107 4.20 -6.53 9.00
N VAL A 108 4.96 -6.72 10.08
CA VAL A 108 5.82 -5.65 10.63
C VAL A 108 6.94 -5.27 9.67
N ASP A 109 7.58 -6.25 9.02
CA ASP A 109 8.62 -6.01 8.01
C ASP A 109 8.08 -5.24 6.80
N LEU A 110 6.84 -5.55 6.39
CA LEU A 110 6.16 -4.83 5.32
C LEU A 110 5.89 -3.37 5.73
N LEU A 111 5.40 -3.13 6.94
CA LEU A 111 5.19 -1.77 7.46
C LEU A 111 6.51 -1.00 7.54
N GLU A 112 7.61 -1.64 7.95
CA GLU A 112 8.93 -1.00 7.95
C GLU A 112 9.38 -0.68 6.52
N ALA A 113 9.16 -1.59 5.56
CA ALA A 113 9.47 -1.36 4.16
C ALA A 113 8.66 -0.18 3.58
N VAL A 114 7.36 -0.08 3.93
CA VAL A 114 6.53 1.09 3.60
C VAL A 114 7.12 2.34 4.22
N HIS A 115 7.37 2.34 5.54
CA HIS A 115 7.91 3.48 6.28
C HIS A 115 9.22 4.02 5.66
N ARG A 116 10.08 3.13 5.19
CA ARG A 116 11.38 3.50 4.60
C ARG A 116 11.31 3.88 3.12
N ALA A 117 10.21 3.57 2.43
CA ALA A 117 10.08 3.84 1.01
C ALA A 117 9.84 5.34 0.75
N PRO A 118 10.52 5.94 -0.25
CA PRO A 118 10.19 7.30 -0.71
C PRO A 118 8.87 7.33 -1.48
N LEU A 119 8.48 6.20 -2.08
CA LEU A 119 7.24 6.02 -2.82
C LEU A 119 6.81 4.55 -2.73
N VAL A 120 5.50 4.32 -2.64
CA VAL A 120 4.90 2.98 -2.70
C VAL A 120 4.18 2.81 -4.03
N MET A 121 4.36 1.68 -4.69
CA MET A 121 3.66 1.30 -5.92
C MET A 121 2.88 0.01 -5.67
N THR A 122 1.56 0.04 -5.68
CA THR A 122 0.77 -1.11 -5.21
C THR A 122 -0.59 -1.26 -5.88
N ASP A 123 -1.06 -2.51 -6.02
CA ASP A 123 -2.46 -2.85 -6.30
C ASP A 123 -3.23 -3.39 -5.08
N SER A 124 -2.58 -3.39 -3.91
CA SER A 124 -3.13 -3.87 -2.65
C SER A 124 -3.99 -2.80 -1.98
N GLY A 125 -5.20 -3.14 -1.56
CA GLY A 125 -6.03 -2.23 -0.76
C GLY A 125 -5.41 -1.94 0.60
N GLY A 126 -4.87 -2.95 1.28
CA GLY A 126 -4.26 -2.78 2.60
C GLY A 126 -3.03 -1.89 2.58
N VAL A 127 -2.11 -2.16 1.64
CA VAL A 127 -0.85 -1.40 1.53
C VAL A 127 -1.10 0.07 1.16
N GLN A 128 -2.16 0.39 0.41
CA GLN A 128 -2.55 1.78 0.17
C GLN A 128 -2.86 2.52 1.48
N LYS A 129 -3.66 1.91 2.36
CA LYS A 129 -4.01 2.49 3.66
C LYS A 129 -2.81 2.55 4.62
N GLU A 130 -1.97 1.53 4.60
CA GLU A 130 -0.72 1.51 5.40
C GLU A 130 0.25 2.59 4.92
N ALA A 131 0.40 2.79 3.61
CA ALA A 131 1.17 3.88 3.03
C ALA A 131 0.65 5.24 3.50
N TYR A 132 -0.66 5.48 3.44
CA TYR A 132 -1.26 6.68 4.00
C TYR A 132 -0.92 6.84 5.48
N SER A 133 -1.13 5.80 6.29
CA SER A 133 -0.95 5.84 7.75
C SER A 133 0.49 6.11 8.16
N LEU A 134 1.45 5.74 7.30
CA LEU A 134 2.88 5.95 7.49
C LEU A 134 3.42 7.21 6.78
N GLY A 135 2.53 8.04 6.24
CA GLY A 135 2.88 9.31 5.59
C GLY A 135 3.60 9.14 4.25
N ARG A 136 3.33 8.04 3.55
CA ARG A 136 3.99 7.65 2.29
C ARG A 136 3.05 7.80 1.12
N ARG A 137 3.55 8.43 0.05
CA ARG A 137 2.80 8.60 -1.18
C ARG A 137 2.66 7.26 -1.90
N CYS A 138 1.53 7.08 -2.58
CA CYS A 138 1.18 5.80 -3.19
C CYS A 138 0.72 5.93 -4.64
N VAL A 139 1.41 5.26 -5.55
CA VAL A 139 0.93 5.01 -6.93
C VAL A 139 0.12 3.73 -6.92
N VAL A 140 -1.18 3.86 -7.15
CA VAL A 140 -2.13 2.76 -7.13
C VAL A 140 -2.23 2.18 -8.53
N LEU A 141 -1.73 0.96 -8.73
CA LEU A 141 -1.64 0.26 -10.03
C LEU A 141 -3.00 -0.37 -10.40
N ARG A 142 -4.06 0.46 -10.37
CA ARG A 142 -5.47 0.08 -10.60
C ARG A 142 -6.23 1.22 -11.28
N ASN A 143 -7.35 0.87 -11.90
CA ASN A 143 -8.30 1.82 -12.48
C ASN A 143 -9.20 2.50 -11.42
N SER A 144 -9.31 1.91 -10.24
CA SER A 144 -10.13 2.41 -9.14
C SER A 144 -9.57 1.97 -7.80
N THR A 145 -9.96 2.69 -6.75
CA THR A 145 -9.61 2.37 -5.35
C THR A 145 -10.81 2.58 -4.44
N GLU A 146 -10.83 1.83 -3.36
CA GLU A 146 -11.75 2.00 -2.24
C GLU A 146 -11.42 3.26 -1.42
N TRP A 147 -10.17 3.74 -1.49
CA TRP A 147 -9.66 4.90 -0.73
C TRP A 147 -9.67 6.18 -1.57
N THR A 148 -10.84 6.52 -2.10
CA THR A 148 -11.03 7.68 -3.01
C THR A 148 -10.57 9.00 -2.39
N GLU A 149 -10.68 9.11 -1.08
CA GLU A 149 -10.30 10.26 -0.29
C GLU A 149 -8.79 10.51 -0.27
N GLN A 150 -7.97 9.45 -0.28
CA GLN A 150 -6.52 9.59 -0.42
C GLN A 150 -6.11 10.15 -1.79
N VAL A 151 -6.89 9.83 -2.83
CA VAL A 151 -6.70 10.36 -4.18
C VAL A 151 -7.13 11.82 -4.24
N ALA A 152 -8.27 12.16 -3.64
CA ALA A 152 -8.78 13.53 -3.58
C ALA A 152 -7.82 14.48 -2.84
N GLU A 153 -7.14 13.99 -1.79
CA GLU A 153 -6.16 14.76 -1.02
C GLU A 153 -4.73 14.72 -1.61
N GLY A 154 -4.55 14.06 -2.75
CA GLY A 154 -3.26 13.98 -3.46
C GLY A 154 -2.20 13.10 -2.79
N GLN A 155 -2.57 12.29 -1.80
CA GLN A 155 -1.67 11.37 -1.09
C GLN A 155 -1.39 10.11 -1.92
N SER A 156 -2.39 9.71 -2.69
CA SER A 156 -2.35 8.58 -3.60
C SER A 156 -2.75 9.02 -5.01
N VAL A 157 -2.32 8.29 -6.03
CA VAL A 157 -2.77 8.53 -7.41
C VAL A 157 -3.09 7.23 -8.11
N LEU A 158 -4.18 7.20 -8.88
CA LEU A 158 -4.54 6.06 -9.71
C LEU A 158 -3.67 6.05 -10.97
N CYS A 159 -2.96 4.94 -11.18
CA CYS A 159 -2.22 4.62 -12.38
C CYS A 159 -2.95 3.46 -13.08
N PRO A 160 -3.88 3.75 -14.00
CA PRO A 160 -4.68 2.72 -14.66
C PRO A 160 -3.86 1.90 -15.67
N VAL A 161 -2.82 2.50 -16.25
CA VAL A 161 -2.02 1.92 -17.32
C VAL A 161 -0.52 2.23 -17.13
N PRO A 162 0.39 1.34 -17.57
CA PRO A 162 1.84 1.52 -17.40
C PRO A 162 2.41 2.80 -18.00
N GLU A 163 1.83 3.29 -19.10
CA GLU A 163 2.29 4.48 -19.83
C GLU A 163 2.13 5.77 -19.00
N ALA A 164 1.21 5.77 -18.03
CA ALA A 164 1.01 6.90 -17.13
C ALA A 164 1.98 6.91 -15.93
N LEU A 165 2.71 5.81 -15.70
CA LEU A 165 3.46 5.57 -14.48
C LEU A 165 4.49 6.67 -14.21
N GLU A 166 5.30 7.03 -15.21
CA GLU A 166 6.39 7.99 -15.03
C GLU A 166 5.90 9.34 -14.52
N ARG A 167 4.98 9.97 -15.27
CA ARG A 167 4.40 11.27 -14.92
C ARG A 167 3.75 11.26 -13.53
N LEU A 168 3.01 10.20 -13.20
CA LEU A 168 2.29 10.09 -11.93
C LEU A 168 3.24 9.84 -10.75
N SER A 169 4.28 9.04 -10.96
CA SER A 169 5.27 8.72 -9.92
C SER A 169 6.16 9.91 -9.60
N ASP A 170 6.58 10.68 -10.61
CA ASP A 170 7.39 11.89 -10.41
C ASP A 170 6.69 12.93 -9.55
N GLY A 171 5.43 13.24 -9.88
CA GLY A 171 4.67 14.24 -9.14
C GLY A 171 4.50 13.89 -7.66
N LEU A 172 4.40 12.60 -7.33
CA LEU A 172 4.36 12.14 -5.94
C LEU A 172 5.74 12.09 -5.28
N LEU A 173 6.78 11.67 -6.02
CA LEU A 173 8.14 11.60 -5.52
C LEU A 173 8.68 12.99 -5.17
N GLU A 174 8.42 13.99 -6.00
CA GLU A 174 8.81 15.40 -5.78
C GLU A 174 8.13 16.00 -4.55
N GLN A 175 6.86 15.64 -4.28
CA GLN A 175 6.13 16.09 -3.09
C GLN A 175 6.65 15.47 -1.80
N GLY A 176 7.28 14.29 -1.89
CA GLY A 176 7.83 13.57 -0.74
C GLY A 176 6.78 13.09 0.26
N PRO A 177 7.24 12.63 1.44
CA PRO A 177 6.35 12.15 2.50
C PRO A 177 5.47 13.27 3.04
N PHE A 178 4.35 12.90 3.64
CA PHE A 178 3.39 13.84 4.23
C PHE A 178 3.05 13.45 5.67
N THR A 179 2.45 14.36 6.42
CA THR A 179 1.89 14.05 7.74
C THR A 179 0.46 13.57 7.58
N PRO A 180 0.12 12.33 7.98
CA PRO A 180 -1.25 11.82 7.88
C PRO A 180 -2.21 12.67 8.72
N GLY A 181 -3.38 12.97 8.14
CA GLY A 181 -4.49 13.61 8.86
C GLY A 181 -5.37 12.59 9.59
N LEU A 182 -6.48 13.07 10.17
CA LEU A 182 -7.43 12.27 10.97
C LEU A 182 -8.44 11.45 10.14
N LEU A 183 -8.14 11.22 8.86
CA LEU A 183 -9.06 10.58 7.92
C LEU A 183 -9.51 9.19 8.39
N TYR A 184 -8.60 8.44 9.01
CA TYR A 184 -8.85 7.10 9.57
C TYR A 184 -8.88 7.07 11.11
N GLY A 185 -8.94 8.23 11.77
CA GLY A 185 -8.90 8.36 13.21
C GLY A 185 -7.54 8.82 13.73
N ASP A 186 -7.35 8.69 15.05
CA ASP A 186 -6.20 9.16 15.82
C ASP A 186 -5.34 8.00 16.37
N GLY A 187 -5.60 6.77 15.91
CA GLY A 187 -4.90 5.57 16.37
C GLY A 187 -5.54 4.91 17.59
N GLN A 188 -6.76 5.29 17.97
CA GLN A 188 -7.49 4.75 19.14
C GLN A 188 -8.76 3.98 18.78
N ALA A 189 -8.88 3.50 17.55
CA ALA A 189 -10.11 2.87 17.08
C ALA A 189 -10.55 1.64 17.88
N ALA A 190 -9.59 0.85 18.37
CA ALA A 190 -9.88 -0.28 19.26
C ALA A 190 -10.51 0.17 20.59
N HIS A 191 -9.99 1.23 21.22
CA HIS A 191 -10.53 1.78 22.46
C HIS A 191 -11.93 2.38 22.23
N GLU A 192 -12.07 3.20 21.19
CA GLU A 192 -13.34 3.80 20.78
C GLU A 192 -14.44 2.76 20.50
N LEU A 193 -14.06 1.63 19.89
CA LEU A 193 -14.96 0.52 19.65
C LEU A 193 -15.43 -0.12 20.96
N MET A 194 -14.51 -0.41 21.88
CA MET A 194 -14.85 -1.03 23.17
C MET A 194 -15.70 -0.11 24.04
N ASP A 195 -15.37 1.18 24.11
CA ASP A 195 -16.13 2.16 24.90
C ASP A 195 -17.57 2.28 24.41
N LYS A 196 -17.76 2.39 23.09
CA LYS A 196 -19.10 2.47 22.50
C LYS A 196 -19.87 1.16 22.66
N LEU A 197 -19.22 0.01 22.52
CA LEU A 197 -19.87 -1.28 22.77
C LEU A 197 -20.34 -1.40 24.21
N ASN A 198 -19.50 -1.02 25.19
CA ASN A 198 -19.84 -1.08 26.62
C ASN A 198 -21.03 -0.16 26.95
N LEU A 199 -20.98 1.12 26.54
CA LEU A 199 -22.08 2.08 26.75
C LEU A 199 -23.41 1.57 26.19
N MET A 200 -23.35 0.90 25.05
CA MET A 200 -24.53 0.37 24.40
C MET A 200 -25.09 -0.88 25.08
N LEU A 201 -24.23 -1.74 25.63
CA LEU A 201 -24.66 -2.92 26.39
C LEU A 201 -25.26 -2.51 27.74
N GLU A 202 -24.65 -1.55 28.44
CA GLU A 202 -25.19 -1.01 29.69
C GLU A 202 -26.59 -0.39 29.51
N GLY A 203 -26.83 0.26 28.37
CA GLY A 203 -28.14 0.83 28.02
C GLY A 203 -29.22 -0.20 27.62
N LEU A 204 -28.90 -1.49 27.56
CA LEU A 204 -29.87 -2.57 27.29
C LEU A 204 -30.36 -3.27 28.57
N ASP A 205 -29.65 -3.12 29.68
CA ASP A 205 -29.96 -3.73 30.97
C ASP A 205 -30.89 -2.85 31.86
N GLY A 206 -31.32 -1.69 31.36
CA GLY A 206 -32.30 -0.78 31.99
C GLY A 206 -33.58 -0.61 31.18
#